data_AF-A0A5C7Q370-F1
#
_entry.id   AF-A0A5C7Q370-F1
#
_cell.length_a   1.000
_cell.length_b   1.000
_cell.length_c   1.000
_cell.angle_alpha   90.00
_cell.angle_beta   90.00
_cell.angle_gamma   90.00
#
_symmetry.space_group_name_H-M   'P 1'
#
loop_
_entity.id
_entity.type
_entity.pdbx_description
1 polymer ?
#
loop_
_entity_poly.entity_id
_entity_poly.type
_entity_poly.pdbx_seq_one_letter_code
_entity_poly.pdbx_strand_id
1 'polypeptide(L)'
;MLIPEVLRWFSDPQRNALGAQLLFTAHNPALLDEIEKEQIYFVQKKCGQPSTVYGARDIKGLRREPSLMKKYLAGELGAVPHIG
;
A
#
# COMPACT_ATOMS: atom_id res chain seq x y z
N MET A 1 15.14 1.53 8.73
CA MET A 1 14.36 2.52 7.95
C MET A 1 13.43 3.25 8.90
N LEU A 2 13.23 4.57 8.74
CA LEU A 2 12.37 5.37 9.62
C LEU A 2 10.86 5.13 9.42
N ILE A 3 10.43 4.85 8.18
CA ILE A 3 9.00 4.75 7.85
C ILE A 3 8.28 3.59 8.57
N PRO A 4 8.79 2.35 8.62
CA PRO A 4 8.15 1.26 9.36
C PRO A 4 7.98 1.56 10.85
N GLU A 5 8.91 2.33 11.42
CA GLU A 5 8.84 2.73 12.83
C GLU A 5 7.74 3.75 13.09
N VAL A 6 7.53 4.69 12.16
CA VAL A 6 6.37 5.59 12.19
C VAL A 6 5.07 4.79 12.09
N LEU A 7 4.96 3.85 11.14
CA LEU A 7 3.78 2.99 11.01
C LEU A 7 3.49 2.24 12.32
N ARG A 8 4.52 1.67 12.94
CA ARG A 8 4.40 0.98 14.24
C ARG A 8 3.87 1.89 15.35
N TRP A 9 4.26 3.16 15.40
CA TRP A 9 3.73 4.09 16.41
C TRP A 9 2.23 4.30 16.28
N PHE A 10 1.70 4.36 15.06
CA PHE A 10 0.26 4.52 14.84
C PHE A 10 -0.53 3.22 15.06
N SER A 11 0.12 2.06 14.97
CA SER A 11 -0.46 0.75 15.31
C SER A 11 -0.36 0.39 16.80
N ASP A 12 0.45 1.11 17.59
CA ASP A 12 0.69 0.84 19.01
C ASP A 12 -0.37 1.54 19.89
N PRO A 13 -1.25 0.81 20.60
CA PRO A 13 -2.28 1.41 21.44
C PRO A 13 -1.74 2.23 22.62
N GLN A 14 -0.51 1.97 23.07
CA GLN A 14 0.11 2.74 24.15
C GLN A 14 0.63 4.08 23.65
N ARG A 15 1.22 4.11 22.44
CA ARG A 15 1.73 5.36 21.84
C ARG A 15 0.63 6.16 21.15
N ASN A 16 -0.36 5.50 20.56
CA ASN A 16 -1.49 6.10 19.88
C ASN A 16 -2.79 5.89 20.67
N ALA A 17 -2.78 6.26 21.96
CA ALA A 17 -3.91 6.06 22.88
C ALA A 17 -5.21 6.75 22.44
N LEU A 18 -5.11 7.81 21.62
CA LEU A 18 -6.25 8.55 21.08
C LEU A 18 -6.70 8.03 19.70
N GLY A 19 -6.06 7.00 19.15
CA GLY A 19 -6.47 6.39 17.88
C GLY A 19 -6.35 7.33 16.67
N ALA A 20 -5.33 8.19 16.63
CA ALA A 20 -5.05 9.02 15.48
C ALA A 20 -4.83 8.17 14.22
N GLN A 21 -5.32 8.66 13.08
CA GLN A 21 -5.17 7.99 11.79
C GLN A 21 -4.03 8.62 10.99
N LEU A 22 -3.19 7.77 10.38
CA LEU A 22 -2.14 8.20 9.47
C LEU A 22 -2.60 7.97 8.02
N LEU A 23 -2.84 9.04 7.28
CA LEU A 23 -3.03 8.99 5.82
C LEU A 23 -1.78 9.58 5.15
N PHE A 24 -1.17 8.80 4.27
CA PHE A 24 0.04 9.21 3.57
C PHE A 24 0.08 8.62 2.16
N THR A 25 0.90 9.20 1.29
CA THR A 25 1.27 8.64 -0.01
C THR A 25 2.74 8.25 0.01
N ALA A 26 3.10 7.20 -0.72
CA ALA A 26 4.49 6.77 -0.82
C ALA A 26 4.81 6.20 -2.19
N HIS A 27 6.08 6.36 -2.58
CA HIS A 27 6.63 5.78 -3.82
C HIS A 27 7.44 4.51 -3.58
N ASN A 28 7.85 4.22 -2.33
CA ASN A 28 8.67 3.06 -2.00
C ASN A 28 7.79 1.80 -1.88
N PRO A 29 7.93 0.79 -2.78
CA PRO A 29 7.13 -0.42 -2.74
C PRO A 29 7.38 -1.31 -1.53
N ALA A 30 8.53 -1.17 -0.84
CA ALA A 30 8.83 -1.95 0.36
C ALA A 30 7.80 -1.76 1.47
N LEU A 31 7.09 -0.63 1.48
CA LEU A 31 6.03 -0.36 2.45
C LEU A 31 4.79 -1.23 2.26
N LEU A 32 4.59 -1.82 1.08
CA LEU A 32 3.45 -2.70 0.81
C LEU A 32 3.51 -4.00 1.61
N ASP A 33 4.70 -4.42 2.04
CA ASP A 33 4.89 -5.60 2.89
C ASP A 33 4.83 -5.25 4.40
N GLU A 34 4.77 -3.95 4.76
CA GLU A 34 4.69 -3.47 6.14
C GLU A 34 3.25 -3.15 6.59
N ILE A 35 2.28 -3.12 5.66
CA ILE A 35 0.88 -2.78 5.92
C ILE A 35 -0.07 -3.80 5.29
N GLU A 36 -1.27 -3.90 5.86
CA GLU A 36 -2.29 -4.84 5.42
C GLU A 36 -2.97 -4.35 4.12
N LYS A 37 -3.41 -5.29 3.25
CA LYS A 37 -4.08 -4.94 1.98
C LYS A 37 -5.34 -4.08 2.17
N GLU A 38 -6.00 -4.19 3.31
CA GLU A 38 -7.16 -3.38 3.65
C GLU A 38 -6.83 -1.89 3.86
N GLN A 39 -5.55 -1.57 4.09
CA GLN A 39 -5.04 -0.22 4.32
C GLN A 39 -4.40 0.41 3.07
N ILE A 40 -4.38 -0.31 1.94
CA ILE A 40 -3.69 0.10 0.71
C ILE A 40 -4.70 0.57 -0.34
N TYR A 41 -4.43 1.76 -0.89
CA TYR A 41 -5.10 2.27 -2.09
C TYR A 41 -4.06 2.51 -3.18
N PHE A 42 -4.32 1.96 -4.36
CA PHE A 42 -3.52 2.18 -5.56
C PHE A 42 -4.10 3.33 -6.37
N VAL A 43 -3.23 4.16 -6.93
CA VAL A 43 -3.58 5.26 -7.82
C VAL A 43 -2.92 5.02 -9.16
N GLN A 44 -3.70 5.01 -10.24
CA GLN A 44 -3.21 4.87 -11.60
C GLN A 44 -3.70 6.04 -12.45
N LYS A 45 -2.84 6.56 -13.32
CA LYS A 45 -3.23 7.54 -14.34
C LYS A 45 -2.86 6.98 -15.72
N LYS A 46 -3.85 6.83 -16.59
CA LYS A 46 -3.64 6.47 -18.00
C LYS A 46 -3.49 7.75 -18.84
N CYS A 47 -2.75 7.66 -19.94
CA CYS A 47 -2.57 8.80 -20.84
C CYS A 47 -3.93 9.31 -21.34
N GLY A 48 -4.17 10.62 -21.23
CA GLY A 48 -5.43 11.25 -21.63
C GLY A 48 -6.65 10.90 -20.77
N GLN A 49 -6.47 10.22 -19.62
CA GLN A 49 -7.57 9.86 -18.72
C GLN A 49 -7.38 10.44 -17.30
N PRO A 50 -8.48 10.61 -16.54
CA PRO A 50 -8.42 10.93 -15.12
C PRO A 50 -7.69 9.85 -14.31
N SER A 51 -7.17 10.23 -13.15
CA SER A 51 -6.62 9.27 -12.19
C SER A 51 -7.73 8.38 -11.63
N THR A 52 -7.47 7.09 -11.53
CA THR A 52 -8.36 6.10 -10.90
C THR A 52 -7.74 5.59 -9.61
N VAL A 53 -8.57 5.45 -8.58
CA VAL A 53 -8.17 4.95 -7.27
C VAL A 53 -8.94 3.66 -6.97
N TYR A 54 -8.27 2.64 -6.46
CA TYR A 54 -8.89 1.37 -6.06
C TYR A 54 -8.16 0.77 -4.86
N GLY A 55 -8.89 0.09 -3.98
CA GLY A 55 -8.33 -0.57 -2.81
C GLY A 55 -7.67 -1.90 -3.16
N ALA A 56 -6.58 -2.26 -2.49
CA ALA A 56 -5.97 -3.58 -2.69
C ALA A 56 -6.91 -4.72 -2.25
N ARG A 57 -7.79 -4.46 -1.25
CA ARG A 57 -8.88 -5.36 -0.85
C ARG A 57 -9.86 -5.73 -1.96
N ASP A 58 -10.00 -4.88 -2.98
CA ASP A 58 -10.97 -5.09 -4.08
C ASP A 58 -10.39 -5.99 -5.18
N ILE A 59 -9.09 -6.32 -5.11
CA ILE A 59 -8.40 -7.20 -6.04
C ILE A 59 -8.76 -8.66 -5.72
N LYS A 60 -9.59 -9.26 -6.57
CA LYS A 60 -10.00 -10.68 -6.44
C LYS A 60 -8.78 -11.60 -6.44
N GLY A 61 -8.70 -12.48 -5.46
CA GLY A 61 -7.60 -13.45 -5.33
C GLY A 61 -6.33 -12.92 -4.67
N LEU A 62 -6.29 -11.65 -4.24
CA LEU A 62 -5.16 -11.13 -3.46
C LEU A 62 -5.16 -11.71 -2.04
N ARG A 63 -4.30 -12.70 -1.81
CA ARG A 63 -4.09 -13.31 -0.49
C ARG A 63 -3.33 -12.40 0.45
N ARG A 64 -3.51 -12.67 1.74
CA ARG A 64 -2.94 -11.96 2.89
C ARG A 64 -1.58 -12.59 3.22
N GLU A 65 -0.61 -12.49 2.32
CA GLU A 65 0.64 -13.26 2.39
C GLU A 65 1.87 -12.44 1.90
N PRO A 66 3.09 -12.74 2.38
CA PRO A 66 4.29 -11.94 2.14
C PRO A 66 4.69 -11.98 0.66
N SER A 67 4.28 -10.98 -0.10
CA SER A 67 4.69 -10.73 -1.50
C SER A 67 3.93 -9.56 -2.14
N LEU A 68 3.26 -8.69 -1.37
CA LEU A 68 2.48 -7.58 -1.93
C LEU A 68 3.39 -6.66 -2.74
N MET A 69 4.60 -6.40 -2.24
CA MET A 69 5.66 -5.73 -2.99
C MET A 69 6.00 -6.48 -4.29
N LYS A 70 6.21 -7.80 -4.25
CA LYS A 70 6.58 -8.59 -5.44
C LYS A 70 5.48 -8.54 -6.51
N LYS A 71 4.22 -8.69 -6.09
CA LYS A 71 3.05 -8.62 -6.98
C LYS A 71 2.88 -7.24 -7.59
N TYR A 72 3.12 -6.19 -6.81
CA TYR A 72 3.18 -4.83 -7.31
C TYR A 72 4.25 -4.73 -8.40
N LEU A 73 5.49 -5.10 -8.09
CA LEU A 73 6.63 -5.04 -9.03
C LEU A 73 6.43 -5.88 -10.31
N ALA A 74 5.74 -7.01 -10.22
CA ALA A 74 5.38 -7.86 -11.37
C ALA A 74 4.25 -7.26 -12.24
N GLY A 75 3.65 -6.14 -11.83
CA GLY A 75 2.53 -5.50 -12.53
C GLY A 75 1.17 -6.16 -12.29
N GLU A 76 1.09 -7.20 -11.44
CA GLU A 76 -0.15 -7.94 -11.16
C GLU A 76 -1.22 -7.07 -10.49
N LEU A 77 -0.82 -6.00 -9.81
CA LEU A 77 -1.72 -5.12 -9.06
C LEU A 77 -2.12 -3.86 -9.84
N GLY A 78 -1.62 -3.66 -11.07
CA GLY A 78 -1.78 -2.40 -11.82
C GLY A 78 -0.93 -1.25 -11.26
N ALA A 79 -1.34 0.00 -11.52
CA ALA A 79 -0.74 1.21 -10.92
C ALA A 79 0.79 1.43 -11.02
N VAL A 80 1.43 1.48 -12.19
CA VAL A 80 1.89 0.35 -13.02
C VAL A 80 3.36 0.10 -12.68
N PRO A 81 3.76 -1.12 -12.29
CA PRO A 81 5.16 -1.53 -12.36
C PRO A 81 5.47 -2.54 -13.48
N HIS A 82 6.65 -2.37 -14.08
CA HIS A 82 7.33 -3.28 -15.01
C HIS A 82 8.83 -3.01 -14.88
N ILE A 83 9.62 -3.97 -14.36
CA ILE A 83 11.07 -4.01 -14.58
C ILE A 83 11.40 -5.41 -15.09
N GLY A 84 11.62 -5.46 -16.40
CA GLY A 84 12.22 -6.49 -17.22
C GLY A 84 12.92 -5.79 -18.37
#